data_AF-A0A7W0IXN0-F1
#
_entry.id   AF-A0A7W0IXN0-F1
#
_cell.length_a   1.000
_cell.length_b   1.000
_cell.length_c   1.000
_cell.angle_alpha   90.00
_cell.angle_beta   90.00
_cell.angle_gamma   90.00
#
_symmetry.space_group_name_H-M   'P 1'
#
loop_
_entity.id
_entity.type
_entity.pdbx_description
1 polymer ?
#
loop_
_entity_poly.entity_id
_entity_poly.type
_entity_poly.pdbx_seq_one_letter_code
_entity_poly.pdbx_strand_id
1 'polypeptide(L)'
;MLQLNQEGNAGSPVSEKSLRFLRGLAPVIETNKAFFAHSLPFYEDMGIACITRALGKNEIKQFFALPGERILFRGHSHTPELIWEKEGLYYREVFSKNQTVQLKPFLPCIITCGALTRRLCMVWNMESQEVTCLSVP
;
A
#
# COMPACT_ATOMS: atom_id res chain seq x y z
N MET A 1 -12.73 12.68 -14.90
CA MET A 1 -12.33 11.28 -14.66
C MET A 1 -13.19 10.58 -13.60
N LEU A 2 -13.35 11.11 -12.37
CA LEU A 2 -14.38 10.62 -11.42
C LEU A 2 -15.82 10.74 -11.97
N GLN A 3 -16.10 11.78 -12.75
CA GLN A 3 -17.40 12.05 -13.37
C GLN A 3 -17.79 11.00 -14.43
N LEU A 4 -16.84 10.64 -15.31
CA LEU A 4 -17.00 9.57 -16.31
C LEU A 4 -17.32 8.19 -15.70
N ASN A 5 -16.86 7.93 -14.46
CA ASN A 5 -17.10 6.66 -13.78
C ASN A 5 -18.46 6.61 -13.05
N GLN A 6 -19.15 7.76 -12.91
CA GLN A 6 -20.52 7.83 -12.38
C GLN A 6 -21.56 7.55 -13.46
N GLU A 7 -21.32 7.99 -14.69
CA GLU A 7 -22.25 7.82 -15.83
C GLU A 7 -22.51 6.34 -16.16
N GLY A 8 -21.59 5.43 -15.80
CA GLY A 8 -21.74 3.99 -15.98
C GLY A 8 -22.25 3.21 -14.76
N ASN A 9 -22.51 3.85 -13.61
CA ASN A 9 -22.91 3.17 -12.38
C ASN A 9 -24.36 3.54 -12.00
N ALA A 10 -25.24 2.54 -11.88
CA ALA A 10 -26.66 2.69 -11.52
C ALA A 10 -26.91 3.11 -10.05
N GLY A 11 -25.90 3.64 -9.36
CA GLY A 11 -25.97 4.10 -7.97
C GLY A 11 -26.20 5.60 -7.86
N SER A 12 -26.56 6.06 -6.66
CA SER A 12 -26.65 7.50 -6.38
C SER A 12 -25.32 8.19 -6.67
N PRO A 13 -25.32 9.32 -7.40
CA PRO A 13 -24.09 10.04 -7.71
C PRO A 13 -23.37 10.44 -6.43
N VAL A 14 -22.04 10.25 -6.40
CA VAL A 14 -21.20 10.70 -5.29
C VAL A 14 -21.31 12.22 -5.20
N SER A 15 -21.61 12.74 -4.00
CA SER A 15 -21.82 14.17 -3.79
C SER A 15 -20.63 15.02 -4.26
N GLU A 16 -20.88 16.23 -4.73
CA GLU A 16 -19.82 17.15 -5.16
C GLU A 16 -18.82 17.45 -4.03
N LYS A 17 -19.29 17.46 -2.78
CA LYS A 17 -18.44 17.59 -1.59
C LYS A 17 -17.45 16.43 -1.49
N SER A 18 -17.93 15.20 -1.65
CA SER A 18 -17.09 13.99 -1.64
C SER A 18 -16.13 13.97 -2.83
N LEU A 19 -16.57 14.38 -4.02
CA LEU A 19 -15.70 14.48 -5.21
C LEU A 19 -14.57 15.48 -4.99
N ARG A 20 -14.87 16.65 -4.42
CA ARG A 20 -13.86 17.66 -4.09
C ARG A 20 -12.84 17.14 -3.07
N PHE A 21 -13.31 16.44 -2.04
CA PHE A 21 -12.45 15.80 -1.06
C PHE A 21 -11.51 14.78 -1.72
N LEU A 22 -12.05 13.85 -2.52
CA LEU A 22 -11.27 12.81 -3.19
C LEU A 22 -10.22 13.38 -4.15
N ARG A 23 -10.54 14.47 -4.86
CA ARG A 23 -9.59 15.17 -5.76
C ARG A 23 -8.43 15.82 -5.00
N GLY A 24 -8.59 16.13 -3.72
CA GLY A 24 -7.56 16.72 -2.88
C GLY A 24 -6.62 15.71 -2.22
N LEU A 25 -6.89 14.40 -2.36
CA LEU A 25 -6.04 13.37 -1.76
C LEU A 25 -4.79 13.13 -2.60
N ALA A 26 -3.64 13.04 -1.93
CA ALA A 26 -2.40 12.64 -2.56
C ALA A 26 -2.47 11.14 -2.94
N PRO A 27 -2.10 10.76 -4.18
CA PRO A 27 -2.09 9.36 -4.59
C PRO A 27 -0.98 8.54 -3.91
N VAL A 28 0.11 9.23 -3.55
CA VAL A 28 1.26 8.69 -2.82
C VAL A 28 1.67 9.72 -1.77
N ILE A 29 1.91 9.27 -0.54
CA ILE A 29 2.51 10.07 0.53
C ILE A 29 3.91 9.51 0.80
N GLU A 30 4.92 10.37 0.76
CA GLU A 30 6.30 9.99 1.00
C GLU A 30 6.81 10.59 2.31
N THR A 31 7.61 9.80 3.02
CA THR A 31 8.39 10.21 4.20
C THR A 31 9.82 9.70 4.04
N ASN A 32 10.73 10.15 4.91
CA ASN A 32 12.12 9.66 4.89
C ASN A 32 12.25 8.13 5.06
N LYS A 33 11.25 7.48 5.67
CA LYS A 33 11.29 6.05 6.02
C LYS A 33 10.34 5.20 5.18
N ALA A 34 9.30 5.79 4.61
CA ALA A 34 8.22 5.02 4.00
C ALA A 34 7.46 5.77 2.91
N PHE A 35 6.91 4.98 1.99
CA PHE A 35 5.88 5.37 1.05
C PHE A 35 4.53 4.79 1.48
N PHE A 36 3.48 5.59 1.36
CA PHE A 36 2.10 5.15 1.51
C PHE A 36 1.38 5.35 0.18
N ALA A 37 0.90 4.27 -0.40
CA ALA A 37 0.18 4.29 -1.67
C ALA A 37 -1.03 3.37 -1.62
N HIS A 38 -2.05 3.61 -2.46
CA HIS A 38 -3.14 2.65 -2.57
C HIS A 38 -2.65 1.33 -3.18
N SER A 39 -1.86 1.37 -4.26
CA SER A 39 -1.25 0.17 -4.85
C SER A 39 0.24 0.32 -5.10
N LEU A 40 0.68 1.29 -5.91
CA LEU A 40 2.10 1.47 -6.27
C LEU A 40 2.59 2.90 -5.96
N PRO A 41 3.86 3.09 -5.57
CA PRO A 41 4.41 4.42 -5.24
C PRO A 41 4.87 5.24 -6.46
N PHE A 42 4.78 4.71 -7.68
CA PHE A 42 5.35 5.32 -8.89
C PHE A 42 4.40 6.30 -9.59
N TYR A 43 3.91 7.31 -8.87
CA TYR A 43 2.95 8.27 -9.44
C TYR A 43 3.58 9.15 -10.53
N GLU A 44 4.86 9.52 -10.41
CA GLU A 44 5.55 10.35 -11.40
C GLU A 44 5.65 9.65 -12.77
N ASP A 45 5.91 8.35 -12.77
CA ASP A 45 6.05 7.55 -13.99
C ASP A 45 4.70 7.07 -14.55
N MET A 46 3.75 6.70 -13.67
CA MET A 46 2.52 6.00 -14.07
C MET A 46 1.26 6.87 -13.99
N GLY A 47 1.34 8.06 -13.38
CA GLY A 47 0.18 8.87 -13.04
C GLY A 47 -0.87 8.06 -12.27
N ILE A 48 -2.15 8.27 -12.62
CA ILE A 48 -3.29 7.63 -11.95
C ILE A 48 -3.26 6.09 -12.05
N ALA A 49 -2.57 5.52 -13.05
CA ALA A 49 -2.48 4.06 -13.19
C ALA A 49 -1.79 3.39 -11.98
N CYS A 50 -0.96 4.12 -11.21
CA CYS A 50 -0.32 3.59 -10.01
C CYS A 50 -1.33 3.17 -8.92
N ILE A 51 -2.56 3.71 -8.97
CA ILE A 51 -3.64 3.42 -8.03
C ILE A 51 -4.29 2.07 -8.36
N THR A 52 -4.49 1.75 -9.64
CA THR A 52 -5.26 0.56 -10.04
C THR A 52 -4.39 -0.64 -10.42
N ARG A 53 -3.11 -0.42 -10.71
CA ARG A 53 -2.21 -1.47 -11.17
C ARG A 53 -1.77 -2.38 -10.03
N ALA A 54 -1.78 -3.69 -10.25
CA ALA A 54 -1.33 -4.67 -9.28
C ALA A 54 0.21 -4.66 -9.13
N LEU A 55 0.69 -5.14 -7.97
CA LEU A 55 2.12 -5.30 -7.71
C LEU A 55 2.66 -6.55 -8.42
N GLY A 56 3.29 -6.35 -9.58
CA GLY A 56 3.95 -7.39 -10.36
C GLY A 56 5.44 -7.49 -10.08
N LYS A 57 6.13 -8.40 -10.80
CA LYS A 57 7.57 -8.61 -10.67
C LYS A 57 8.39 -7.36 -11.03
N ASN A 58 7.96 -6.61 -12.05
CA ASN A 58 8.65 -5.41 -12.50
C ASN A 58 8.54 -4.30 -11.46
N GLU A 59 7.35 -4.12 -10.89
CA GLU A 59 7.08 -3.11 -9.87
C GLU A 59 7.79 -3.42 -8.56
N ILE A 60 7.89 -4.71 -8.17
CA ILE A 60 8.73 -5.16 -7.06
C ILE A 60 10.19 -4.78 -7.32
N LYS A 61 10.73 -5.19 -8.48
CA LYS A 61 12.12 -4.88 -8.85
C LYS A 61 12.40 -3.37 -8.86
N GLN A 62 11.46 -2.59 -9.39
CA GLN A 62 11.58 -1.13 -9.44
C GLN A 62 11.61 -0.54 -8.03
N PHE A 63 10.81 -1.05 -7.08
CA PHE A 63 10.82 -0.58 -5.69
C PHE A 63 12.15 -0.89 -5.00
N PHE A 64 12.65 -2.12 -5.12
CA PHE A 64 13.91 -2.52 -4.51
C PHE A 64 15.15 -1.85 -5.14
N ALA A 65 15.02 -1.30 -6.34
CA ALA A 65 16.07 -0.48 -6.96
C ALA A 65 16.10 0.98 -6.44
N LEU A 66 15.12 1.41 -5.64
CA LEU A 66 15.13 2.74 -5.04
C LEU A 66 16.21 2.86 -3.96
N PRO A 67 16.84 4.03 -3.80
CA PRO A 67 17.85 4.23 -2.79
C PRO A 67 17.27 4.23 -1.36
N GLY A 68 17.94 3.53 -0.45
CA GLY A 68 17.70 3.55 0.99
C GLY A 68 16.82 2.43 1.53
N GLU A 69 16.81 2.29 2.85
CA GLU A 69 16.05 1.28 3.59
C GLU A 69 14.61 1.76 3.83
N ARG A 70 13.80 1.81 2.77
CA ARG A 70 12.43 2.33 2.82
C ARG A 70 11.39 1.21 2.87
N ILE A 71 10.24 1.52 3.45
CA ILE A 71 9.08 0.64 3.51
C ILE A 71 8.00 1.14 2.54
N LEU A 72 7.41 0.27 1.74
CA LEU A 72 6.18 0.59 1.00
C LEU A 72 4.97 0.00 1.73
N PHE A 73 4.11 0.85 2.28
CA PHE A 73 2.77 0.46 2.72
C PHE A 73 1.79 0.61 1.57
N ARG A 74 1.15 -0.49 1.18
CA ARG A 74 0.15 -0.54 0.12
C ARG A 74 -1.11 -1.31 0.49
N GLY A 75 -2.17 -1.11 -0.27
CA GLY A 75 -3.42 -1.87 -0.20
C GLY A 75 -3.66 -2.73 -1.43
N HIS A 76 -4.88 -2.62 -1.98
CA HIS A 76 -5.33 -3.21 -3.26
C HIS A 76 -5.55 -4.74 -3.29
N SER A 77 -4.60 -5.58 -2.84
CA SER A 77 -4.79 -7.05 -2.89
C SER A 77 -5.66 -7.59 -1.74
N HIS A 78 -5.92 -6.78 -0.72
CA HIS A 78 -6.66 -7.13 0.51
C HIS A 78 -6.09 -8.30 1.34
N THR A 79 -4.96 -8.88 0.93
CA THR A 79 -4.25 -9.95 1.64
C THR A 79 -3.03 -9.34 2.31
N PRO A 80 -2.94 -9.32 3.65
CA PRO A 80 -1.82 -8.70 4.31
C PRO A 80 -0.54 -9.52 4.09
N GLU A 81 0.50 -8.90 3.55
CA GLU A 81 1.71 -9.60 3.07
C GLU A 81 2.94 -8.74 3.32
N LEU A 82 4.05 -9.37 3.69
CA LEU A 82 5.40 -8.80 3.74
C LEU A 82 6.20 -9.37 2.56
N ILE A 83 6.83 -8.50 1.78
CA ILE A 83 7.75 -8.87 0.71
C ILE A 83 9.10 -8.20 0.98
N TRP A 84 10.18 -8.97 0.91
CA TRP A 84 11.54 -8.48 1.08
C TRP A 84 12.48 -9.12 0.07
N GLU A 85 13.63 -8.51 -0.15
CA GLU A 85 14.69 -9.06 -0.98
C GLU A 85 15.80 -9.63 -0.10
N LYS A 86 16.32 -10.80 -0.47
CA LYS A 86 17.54 -11.36 0.09
C LYS A 86 18.30 -12.07 -1.02
N GLU A 87 19.58 -11.71 -1.18
CA GLU A 87 20.49 -12.34 -2.16
C GLU A 87 19.94 -12.32 -3.60
N GLY A 88 19.28 -11.23 -4.01
CA GLY A 88 18.70 -11.07 -5.35
C GLY A 88 17.37 -11.82 -5.57
N LEU A 89 16.82 -12.44 -4.53
CA LEU A 89 15.56 -13.17 -4.56
C LEU A 89 14.50 -12.46 -3.72
N TYR A 90 13.25 -12.49 -4.20
CA TYR A 90 12.11 -11.92 -3.49
C TYR A 90 11.38 -12.99 -2.68
N TYR A 91 11.28 -12.76 -1.38
CA TYR A 91 10.57 -13.60 -0.44
C TYR A 91 9.27 -12.95 -0.01
N ARG A 92 8.30 -13.78 0.41
CA ARG A 92 6.94 -13.35 0.74
C ARG A 92 6.45 -14.10 1.97
N GLU A 93 5.81 -13.37 2.88
CA GLU A 93 5.13 -13.95 4.04
C GLU A 93 3.76 -13.29 4.21
N VAL A 94 2.72 -14.08 4.45
CA VAL A 94 1.38 -13.58 4.72
C VAL A 94 1.25 -13.33 6.22
N PHE A 95 0.78 -12.14 6.60
CA PHE A 95 0.53 -11.84 8.00
C PHE A 95 -0.69 -12.61 8.51
N SER A 96 -0.51 -13.30 9.64
CA SER A 96 -1.59 -13.81 10.45
C SER A 96 -2.24 -12.70 11.28
N LYS A 97 -3.49 -12.93 11.72
CA LYS A 97 -4.20 -12.01 12.59
C LYS A 97 -3.47 -11.85 13.92
N ASN A 98 -3.35 -10.61 14.37
CA ASN A 98 -2.62 -10.17 15.57
C ASN A 98 -1.12 -10.54 15.55
N GLN A 99 -0.55 -10.86 14.39
CA GLN A 99 0.88 -11.10 14.26
C GLN A 99 1.63 -9.76 14.29
N THR A 100 2.67 -9.70 15.11
CA THR A 100 3.67 -8.62 15.13
C THR A 100 4.97 -9.12 14.53
N VAL A 101 5.58 -8.33 13.65
CA VAL A 101 6.86 -8.62 12.98
C VAL A 101 7.82 -7.45 13.17
N GLN A 102 9.06 -7.77 13.54
CA GLN A 102 10.19 -6.83 13.51
C GLN A 102 10.58 -6.54 12.07
N LEU A 103 10.57 -5.28 11.64
CA LEU A 103 10.85 -4.92 10.25
C LEU A 103 12.34 -4.82 9.93
N LYS A 104 13.19 -4.49 10.92
CA LYS A 104 14.61 -4.25 10.71
C LYS A 104 15.34 -5.34 9.91
N PRO A 105 15.09 -6.65 10.11
CA PRO A 105 15.76 -7.72 9.33
C PRO A 105 15.30 -7.80 7.87
N PHE A 106 14.22 -7.11 7.51
CA PHE A 106 13.57 -7.21 6.22
C PHE A 106 13.70 -5.95 5.38
N LEU A 107 14.34 -4.88 5.88
CA LEU A 107 14.44 -3.62 5.15
C LEU A 107 15.42 -3.72 3.95
N PRO A 108 15.13 -3.05 2.82
CA PRO A 108 13.85 -2.42 2.47
C PRO A 108 12.74 -3.46 2.26
N CYS A 109 11.46 -3.10 2.46
CA CYS A 109 10.37 -4.06 2.30
C CYS A 109 9.07 -3.44 1.76
N ILE A 110 8.18 -4.30 1.27
CA ILE A 110 6.82 -3.96 0.85
C ILE A 110 5.85 -4.65 1.79
N ILE A 111 4.90 -3.89 2.33
CA ILE A 111 3.83 -4.35 3.21
C ILE A 111 2.50 -4.08 2.52
N THR A 112 1.75 -5.15 2.22
CA THR A 112 0.32 -5.02 1.92
C THR A 112 -0.45 -5.05 3.24
N CYS A 113 -1.26 -4.02 3.51
CA CYS A 113 -1.88 -3.79 4.82
C CYS A 113 -3.15 -4.63 5.09
N GLY A 114 -3.68 -5.34 4.10
CA GLY A 114 -5.00 -5.96 4.17
C GLY A 114 -6.13 -4.95 3.92
N ALA A 115 -7.33 -5.24 4.41
CA ALA A 115 -8.50 -4.39 4.20
C ALA A 115 -9.39 -4.32 5.45
N LEU A 116 -9.85 -3.10 5.79
CA LEU A 116 -10.78 -2.86 6.89
C LEU A 116 -12.12 -3.59 6.68
N THR A 117 -12.56 -3.75 5.43
CA THR A 117 -13.75 -4.55 5.08
C THR A 117 -13.60 -6.03 5.43
N ARG A 118 -12.37 -6.50 5.65
CA ARG A 118 -12.04 -7.84 6.15
C ARG A 118 -11.64 -7.84 7.63
N ARG A 119 -11.92 -6.74 8.34
CA ARG A 119 -11.58 -6.55 9.76
C ARG A 119 -10.07 -6.60 10.03
N LEU A 120 -9.25 -6.14 9.09
CA LEU A 120 -7.79 -6.10 9.23
C LEU A 120 -7.29 -4.66 9.22
N CYS A 121 -6.38 -4.34 10.14
CA CYS A 121 -5.72 -3.05 10.23
C CYS A 121 -4.22 -3.26 10.47
N MET A 122 -3.37 -2.64 9.65
CA MET A 122 -1.93 -2.69 9.84
C MET A 122 -1.47 -1.48 10.66
N VAL A 123 -0.81 -1.72 11.78
CA VAL A 123 -0.26 -0.68 12.66
C VAL A 123 1.26 -0.77 12.62
N TRP A 124 1.91 0.35 12.32
CA TRP A 124 3.36 0.46 12.31
C TRP A 124 3.84 1.29 13.50
N ASN A 125 4.65 0.68 14.37
CA ASN A 125 5.40 1.41 15.38
C ASN A 125 6.76 1.82 14.81
N MET A 126 6.91 3.13 14.57
CA MET A 126 8.12 3.69 13.98
C MET A 126 9.33 3.67 14.92
N GLU A 127 9.14 3.63 16.24
CA GLU A 127 10.22 3.63 17.22
C GLU A 127 10.79 2.22 17.40
N SER A 128 9.92 1.23 17.62
CA SER A 128 10.33 -0.17 17.73
C SER A 128 10.61 -0.84 16.38
N GLN A 129 10.25 -0.19 15.26
CA GLN A 129 10.35 -0.76 13.90
C GLN A 129 9.57 -2.07 13.78
N GLU A 130 8.37 -2.10 14.34
CA GLU A 130 7.48 -3.26 14.32
C GLU A 130 6.21 -2.96 13.55
N VAL A 131 5.69 -3.98 12.88
CA VAL A 131 4.36 -3.92 12.28
C VAL A 131 3.46 -4.98 12.87
N THR A 132 2.21 -4.62 13.17
CA THR A 132 1.20 -5.54 13.70
C THR A 132 -0.03 -5.55 12.78
N CYS A 133 -0.44 -6.74 12.37
CA CYS A 133 -1.68 -6.94 11.62
C CYS A 133 -2.83 -7.20 12.60
N LEU A 134 -3.53 -6.16 13.04
CA LEU A 134 -4.64 -6.28 14.01
C LEU A 134 -5.92 -6.79 13.35
N SER A 135 -6.66 -7.63 14.09
CA SER A 135 -8.07 -7.88 13.81
C SER A 135 -8.92 -6.84 14.52
N VAL A 136 -9.64 -5.99 13.78
CA VAL A 136 -10.55 -5.00 14.35
C VAL A 136 -11.97 -5.59 14.50
N PRO A 137 -12.73 -5.21 15.56
CA PRO A 137 -14.09 -5.72 15.78
C PRO A 137 -15.06 -5.42 14.62
#